data_AF-A0A387HSR3-F1
#
_entry.id   AF-A0A387HSR3-F1
#
_cell.length_a   1.000
_cell.length_b   1.000
_cell.length_c   1.000
_cell.angle_alpha   90.00
_cell.angle_beta   90.00
_cell.angle_gamma   90.00
#
_symmetry.space_group_name_H-M   'P 1'
#
loop_
_entity.id
_entity.type
_entity.pdbx_description
1 polymer ?
#
loop_
_entity_poly.entity_id
_entity_poly.type
_entity_poly.pdbx_seq_one_letter_code
_entity_poly.pdbx_strand_id
1 'polypeptide(L)'
;MTEEAGKVDDGEQAVLEALGAVLAAVPSAGTGWTDELWDVYGAYEAGRLGQGQPPQLTAEQSARFASQRHRQQLSDQAHGLVRRLRERAEQARLLSPATVAELAVHLVHAQLAAHEAVNLLAALGAPHGERALLALARDTGIPEGDRLWVRERLFVSRRDGYRARGRLAVDGEEPLLPAAVRELPTGIGGTLALPVDPVSARAALDALLPPAPLSLPEPPPEWTAGWDGLDEHDEYRPEWLEVRLLVRELMPTAQKVSRERMAEAERECVLLGLGGGEGEFAPLWTTRIAAWLASEVFDALSRDPHPARLAPWAMDLAGQYVWRGMAVEEARAFLRLALFTFSSSVCR
;
A
#
# COMPACT_ATOMS: atom_id res chain seq x y z
N MET A 1 15.77 17.17 41.85
CA MET A 1 14.87 16.71 40.77
C MET A 1 14.40 17.84 39.83
N THR A 2 14.60 19.12 40.15
CA THR A 2 14.23 20.25 39.27
C THR A 2 15.27 20.60 38.19
N GLU A 3 16.52 20.17 38.32
CA GLU A 3 17.61 20.47 37.36
C GLU A 3 17.56 19.63 36.07
N GLU A 4 17.00 18.41 36.10
CA GLU A 4 16.88 17.57 34.90
C GLU A 4 15.75 18.03 33.98
N ALA A 5 14.66 18.57 34.52
CA ALA A 5 13.53 19.07 33.73
C ALA A 5 13.91 20.28 32.87
N GLY A 6 14.73 21.21 33.39
CA GLY A 6 15.18 22.39 32.65
C GLY A 6 16.15 22.09 31.49
N LYS A 7 17.05 21.11 31.67
CA LYS A 7 17.98 20.71 30.59
C LYS A 7 17.30 19.96 29.44
N VAL A 8 16.21 19.25 29.71
CA VAL A 8 15.44 18.56 28.67
C VAL A 8 14.70 19.59 27.79
N ASP A 9 14.18 20.67 28.38
CA ASP A 9 13.48 21.75 27.69
C ASP A 9 14.39 22.52 26.71
N ASP A 10 15.56 22.96 27.17
CA ASP A 10 16.55 23.66 26.34
C ASP A 10 16.98 22.85 25.11
N GLY A 11 17.05 21.52 25.25
CA GLY A 11 17.48 20.62 24.19
C GLY A 11 16.42 20.34 23.11
N GLU A 12 15.13 20.44 23.42
CA GLU A 12 14.06 20.32 22.40
C GLU A 12 13.93 21.63 21.62
N GLN A 13 13.84 22.75 22.34
CA GLN A 13 13.68 24.07 21.74
C GLN A 13 14.82 24.38 20.75
N ALA A 14 16.07 24.08 21.12
CA ALA A 14 17.22 24.26 20.23
C ALA A 14 17.11 23.42 18.93
N VAL A 15 16.50 22.24 18.99
CA VAL A 15 16.28 21.39 17.80
C VAL A 15 15.15 21.96 16.92
N LEU A 16 14.08 22.46 17.53
CA LEU A 16 12.97 23.10 16.81
C LEU A 16 13.43 24.39 16.11
N GLU A 17 14.20 25.23 16.79
CA GLU A 17 14.79 26.44 16.21
C GLU A 17 15.73 26.12 15.05
N ALA A 18 16.58 25.10 15.21
CA ALA A 18 17.46 24.64 14.13
C ALA A 18 16.68 24.13 12.91
N LEU A 19 15.58 23.39 13.12
CA LEU A 19 14.71 22.97 12.01
C LEU A 19 14.01 24.15 11.34
N GLY A 20 13.53 25.13 12.12
CA GLY A 20 12.96 26.36 11.58
C GLY A 20 13.95 27.14 10.71
N ALA A 21 15.22 27.23 11.16
CA ALA A 21 16.29 27.86 10.40
C ALA A 21 16.61 27.08 9.11
N VAL A 22 16.64 25.74 9.17
CA VAL A 22 16.79 24.90 7.97
C VAL A 22 15.68 25.20 6.97
N LEU A 23 14.41 25.20 7.40
CA LEU A 23 13.24 25.50 6.55
C LEU A 23 13.26 26.91 5.95
N ALA A 24 13.75 27.90 6.69
CA ALA A 24 13.87 29.27 6.19
C ALA A 24 14.99 29.43 5.14
N ALA A 25 16.01 28.55 5.16
CA ALA A 25 17.16 28.60 4.25
C ALA A 25 16.97 27.79 2.96
N VAL A 26 15.83 27.12 2.79
CA VAL A 26 15.56 26.21 1.68
C VAL A 26 15.35 26.99 0.39
N PRO A 27 16.19 26.80 -0.64
CA PRO A 27 15.92 27.38 -1.95
C PRO A 27 14.77 26.62 -2.62
N SER A 28 14.07 27.27 -3.54
CA SER A 28 12.99 26.65 -4.32
C SER A 28 13.46 25.35 -4.98
N ALA A 29 12.61 24.32 -4.95
CA ALA A 29 12.88 23.08 -5.69
C ALA A 29 13.03 23.41 -7.19
N GLY A 30 14.13 22.97 -7.80
CA GLY A 30 14.33 23.14 -9.24
C GLY A 30 13.38 22.25 -10.04
N THR A 31 12.69 22.79 -11.04
CA THR A 31 11.75 22.04 -11.90
C THR A 31 12.38 21.64 -13.23
N GLY A 32 12.00 20.50 -13.80
CA GLY A 32 12.48 20.05 -15.12
C GLY A 32 13.86 19.39 -15.07
N TRP A 33 14.06 18.51 -14.10
CA TRP A 33 15.18 17.57 -14.12
C TRP A 33 14.85 16.45 -15.11
N THR A 34 15.76 16.19 -16.05
CA THR A 34 15.71 15.03 -16.94
C THR A 34 16.76 14.01 -16.50
N ASP A 35 16.66 12.78 -16.97
CA ASP A 35 17.65 11.73 -16.68
C ASP A 35 19.05 12.16 -17.12
N GLU A 36 19.18 12.80 -18.28
CA GLU A 36 20.47 13.31 -18.74
C GLU A 36 21.01 14.42 -17.82
N LEU A 37 20.13 15.26 -17.27
CA LEU A 37 20.54 16.30 -16.33
C LEU A 37 20.98 15.69 -14.98
N TRP A 38 20.32 14.60 -14.55
CA TRP A 38 20.73 13.83 -13.39
C TRP A 38 22.08 13.14 -13.59
N ASP A 39 22.34 12.57 -14.76
CA ASP A 39 23.64 11.99 -15.11
C ASP A 39 24.76 13.04 -15.06
N VAL A 40 24.50 14.22 -15.63
CA VAL A 40 25.46 15.33 -15.60
C VAL A 40 25.67 15.83 -14.16
N TYR A 41 24.62 15.88 -13.33
CA TYR A 41 24.75 16.21 -11.91
C TYR A 41 25.56 15.16 -11.15
N GLY A 42 25.35 13.87 -11.43
CA GLY A 42 26.12 12.77 -10.87
C GLY A 42 27.62 12.90 -11.19
N ALA A 43 27.95 13.19 -12.45
CA ALA A 43 29.33 13.45 -12.87
C ALA A 43 29.93 14.71 -12.21
N TYR A 44 29.13 15.76 -12.01
CA TYR A 44 29.53 16.95 -11.27
C TYR A 44 29.89 16.64 -9.81
N GLU A 45 29.05 15.89 -9.10
CA GLU A 45 29.31 15.49 -7.72
C GLU A 45 30.51 14.54 -7.61
N ALA A 46 30.65 13.59 -8.53
CA ALA A 46 31.80 12.68 -8.57
C ALA A 46 33.11 13.46 -8.78
N GLY A 47 33.17 14.37 -9.75
CA GLY A 47 34.33 15.23 -9.97
C GLY A 47 34.66 16.10 -8.76
N ARG A 48 33.64 16.63 -8.06
CA ARG A 48 33.81 17.40 -6.82
C ARG A 48 34.39 16.57 -5.68
N LEU A 49 34.07 15.28 -5.60
CA LEU A 49 34.63 14.33 -4.64
C LEU A 49 36.00 13.77 -5.08
N GLY A 50 36.57 14.27 -6.18
CA GLY A 50 37.83 13.80 -6.74
C GLY A 50 37.73 12.47 -7.48
N GLN A 51 36.52 12.01 -7.80
CA GLN A 51 36.22 10.77 -8.49
C GLN A 51 35.87 11.06 -9.95
N GLY A 52 36.88 11.33 -10.78
CA GLY A 52 36.70 11.60 -12.21
C GLY A 52 36.81 13.08 -12.59
N GLN A 53 36.65 13.35 -13.89
CA GLN A 53 36.74 14.71 -14.43
C GLN A 53 35.38 15.41 -14.35
N PRO A 54 35.28 16.62 -13.75
CA PRO A 54 34.02 17.34 -13.70
C PRO A 54 33.56 17.74 -15.10
N PRO A 55 32.24 17.67 -15.39
CA PRO A 55 31.69 18.08 -16.67
C PRO A 55 31.86 19.59 -16.88
N GLN A 56 31.86 20.01 -18.15
CA GLN A 56 31.74 21.43 -18.49
C GLN A 56 30.27 21.85 -18.33
N LEU A 57 30.02 22.81 -17.44
CA LEU A 57 28.68 23.28 -17.12
C LEU A 57 28.46 24.69 -17.69
N THR A 58 27.24 24.96 -18.15
CA THR A 58 26.79 26.34 -18.38
C THR A 58 26.62 27.08 -17.04
N ALA A 59 26.51 28.41 -17.09
CA ALA A 59 26.25 29.21 -15.90
C ALA A 59 24.91 28.83 -15.22
N GLU A 60 23.89 28.52 -16.04
CA GLU A 60 22.58 28.08 -15.57
C GLU A 60 22.65 26.71 -14.88
N GLN A 61 23.31 25.73 -15.51
CA GLN A 61 23.54 24.41 -14.90
C GLN A 61 24.32 24.52 -13.60
N SER A 62 25.36 25.36 -13.56
CA SER A 62 26.15 25.60 -12.35
C SER A 62 25.31 26.15 -11.20
N ALA A 63 24.47 27.15 -11.47
CA ALA A 63 23.57 27.73 -10.45
C ALA A 63 22.54 26.70 -9.97
N ARG A 64 21.97 25.93 -10.88
CA ARG A 64 20.99 24.87 -10.57
C ARG A 64 21.59 23.77 -9.70
N PHE A 65 22.80 23.30 -10.05
CA PHE A 65 23.49 22.25 -9.30
C PHE A 65 23.92 22.74 -7.92
N ALA A 66 24.37 23.99 -7.80
CA ALA A 66 24.67 24.60 -6.51
C ALA A 66 23.42 24.69 -5.61
N SER A 67 22.27 25.08 -6.17
CA SER A 67 20.99 25.10 -5.45
C SER A 67 20.58 23.69 -4.98
N GLN A 68 20.64 22.69 -5.86
CA GLN A 68 20.31 21.31 -5.52
C GLN A 68 21.21 20.74 -4.42
N ARG A 69 22.52 21.00 -4.51
CA ARG A 69 23.48 20.60 -3.47
C ARG A 69 23.20 21.28 -2.14
N HIS A 70 22.88 22.57 -2.13
CA HIS A 70 22.48 23.28 -0.92
C HIS A 70 21.23 22.66 -0.29
N ARG A 71 20.23 22.30 -1.11
CA ARG A 71 19.06 21.53 -0.62
C ARG A 71 19.46 20.19 -0.01
N GLN A 72 20.37 19.45 -0.64
CA GLN A 72 20.84 18.17 -0.12
C GLN A 72 21.53 18.32 1.23
N GLN A 73 22.39 19.34 1.40
CA GLN A 73 23.02 19.65 2.68
C GLN A 73 22.00 19.99 3.77
N LEU A 74 20.99 20.79 3.44
CA LEU A 74 19.89 21.10 4.36
C LEU A 74 19.06 19.86 4.71
N SER A 75 18.83 18.96 3.74
CA SER A 75 18.15 17.68 3.96
C SER A 75 18.94 16.78 4.91
N ASP A 76 20.26 16.67 4.74
CA ASP A 76 21.14 15.90 5.64
C ASP A 76 21.12 16.45 7.08
N GLN A 77 21.12 17.78 7.22
CA GLN A 77 20.96 18.43 8.52
C GLN A 77 19.59 18.14 9.13
N ALA A 78 18.52 18.25 8.33
CA ALA A 78 17.16 17.94 8.76
C ALA A 78 17.03 16.49 9.23
N HIS A 79 17.59 15.51 8.51
CA HIS A 79 17.58 14.09 8.92
C HIS A 79 18.13 13.91 10.34
N GLY A 80 19.27 14.54 10.64
CA GLY A 80 19.87 14.46 11.97
C GLY A 80 19.00 15.04 13.08
N LEU A 81 18.33 16.16 12.81
CA LEU A 81 17.44 16.85 13.76
C LEU A 81 16.12 16.10 13.97
N VAL A 82 15.48 15.67 12.87
CA VAL A 82 14.24 14.89 12.89
C VAL A 82 14.43 13.57 13.63
N ARG A 83 15.56 12.87 13.38
CA ARG A 83 15.88 11.63 14.10
C ARG A 83 15.95 11.83 15.61
N ARG A 84 16.56 12.92 16.08
CA ARG A 84 16.62 13.26 17.52
C ARG A 84 15.22 13.52 18.09
N LEU A 85 14.35 14.22 17.37
CA LEU A 85 12.96 14.43 17.80
C LEU A 85 12.18 13.11 17.85
N ARG A 86 12.40 12.21 16.88
CA ARG A 86 11.75 10.90 16.84
C ARG A 86 12.16 10.04 18.03
N GLU A 87 13.46 9.95 18.33
CA GLU A 87 13.98 9.22 19.50
C GLU A 87 13.38 9.76 20.81
N ARG A 88 13.11 11.07 20.91
CA ARG A 88 12.44 11.67 22.06
C ARG A 88 10.94 11.37 22.08
N ALA A 89 10.27 11.38 20.93
CA ALA A 89 8.86 11.01 20.79
C ALA A 89 8.60 9.58 21.28
N GLU A 90 9.43 8.64 20.83
CA GLU A 90 9.37 7.22 21.22
C GLU A 90 9.57 7.01 22.73
N GLN A 91 10.29 7.91 23.39
CA GLN A 91 10.52 7.90 24.83
C GLN A 91 9.45 8.68 25.62
N ALA A 92 8.43 9.24 24.95
CA ALA A 92 7.43 10.13 25.53
C ALA A 92 8.03 11.37 26.22
N ARG A 93 9.10 11.93 25.65
CA ARG A 93 9.88 13.06 26.22
C ARG A 93 9.71 14.37 25.45
N LEU A 94 8.73 14.47 24.57
CA LEU A 94 8.44 15.70 23.85
C LEU A 94 7.57 16.63 24.69
N LEU A 95 7.95 17.89 24.75
CA LEU A 95 7.23 18.95 25.45
C LEU A 95 6.16 19.58 24.55
N SER A 96 6.44 19.71 23.25
CA SER A 96 5.53 20.35 22.29
C SER A 96 5.20 19.47 21.06
N PRO A 97 4.47 18.34 21.22
CA PRO A 97 4.13 17.44 20.11
C PRO A 97 3.41 18.11 18.93
N ALA A 98 2.59 19.13 19.19
CA ALA A 98 1.87 19.87 18.14
C ALA A 98 2.83 20.65 17.23
N THR A 99 3.74 21.44 17.81
CA THR A 99 4.76 22.20 17.08
C THR A 99 5.69 21.29 16.30
N VAL A 100 6.08 20.16 16.89
CA VAL A 100 6.89 19.13 16.21
C VAL A 100 6.16 18.59 14.98
N ALA A 101 4.86 18.31 15.08
CA ALA A 101 4.06 17.83 13.96
C ALA A 101 3.94 18.88 12.84
N GLU A 102 3.70 20.15 13.18
CA GLU A 102 3.62 21.25 12.21
C GLU A 102 4.93 21.42 11.43
N LEU A 103 6.08 21.39 12.12
CA LEU A 103 7.40 21.44 11.46
C LEU A 103 7.65 20.23 10.57
N ALA A 104 7.25 19.03 11.01
CA ALA A 104 7.37 17.83 10.18
C ALA A 104 6.54 17.93 8.90
N VAL A 105 5.32 18.47 8.96
CA VAL A 105 4.49 18.76 7.76
C VAL A 105 5.20 19.73 6.82
N HIS A 106 5.78 20.82 7.34
CA HIS A 106 6.55 21.76 6.51
C HIS A 106 7.77 21.12 5.85
N LEU A 107 8.46 20.20 6.53
CA LEU A 107 9.58 19.45 5.96
C LEU A 107 9.15 18.56 4.79
N VAL A 108 8.00 17.87 4.92
CA VAL A 108 7.44 17.07 3.81
C VAL A 108 7.11 17.96 2.61
N HIS A 109 6.44 19.09 2.80
CA HIS A 109 6.17 20.05 1.72
C HIS A 109 7.44 20.62 1.08
N ALA A 110 8.47 20.86 1.89
CA ALA A 110 9.76 21.32 1.40
C ALA A 110 10.59 20.22 0.71
N GLN A 111 10.14 18.96 0.75
CA GLN A 111 10.86 17.77 0.30
C GLN A 111 12.25 17.66 0.94
N LEU A 112 12.31 17.84 2.26
CA LEU A 112 13.53 17.74 3.05
C LEU A 112 13.35 16.67 4.12
N ALA A 113 14.17 15.63 4.06
CA ALA A 113 14.04 14.47 4.94
C ALA A 113 12.58 13.98 5.05
N ALA A 114 11.84 13.98 3.93
CA ALA A 114 10.39 13.79 3.91
C ALA A 114 9.98 12.45 4.56
N HIS A 115 10.64 11.35 4.20
CA HIS A 115 10.40 10.04 4.80
C HIS A 115 10.62 10.05 6.33
N GLU A 116 11.59 10.82 6.80
CA GLU A 116 11.94 10.89 8.22
C GLU A 116 10.97 11.77 8.99
N ALA A 117 10.50 12.84 8.36
CA ALA A 117 9.42 13.65 8.89
C ALA A 117 8.12 12.84 9.00
N VAL A 118 7.78 12.02 8.00
CA VAL A 118 6.63 11.10 8.07
C VAL A 118 6.81 10.05 9.17
N ASN A 119 8.01 9.48 9.31
CA ASN A 119 8.32 8.54 10.39
C ASN A 119 8.21 9.20 11.78
N LEU A 120 8.62 10.46 11.90
CA LEU A 120 8.42 11.26 13.12
C LEU A 120 6.93 11.46 13.40
N LEU A 121 6.12 11.85 12.41
CA LEU A 121 4.68 11.97 12.57
C LEU A 121 4.03 10.65 13.02
N ALA A 122 4.47 9.51 12.48
CA ALA A 122 3.99 8.20 12.93
C ALA A 122 4.36 7.95 14.42
N ALA A 123 5.58 8.28 14.83
CA ALA A 123 6.03 8.13 16.21
C ALA A 123 5.29 9.07 17.19
N LEU A 124 4.85 10.25 16.75
CA LEU A 124 4.02 11.15 17.56
C LEU A 124 2.64 10.56 17.87
N GLY A 125 2.11 9.69 17.00
CA GLY A 125 0.81 9.05 17.19
C GLY A 125 -0.37 10.01 17.27
N ALA A 126 -1.45 9.58 17.92
CA ALA A 126 -2.66 10.38 18.07
C ALA A 126 -2.53 11.40 19.24
N PRO A 127 -3.10 12.61 19.12
CA PRO A 127 -3.85 13.10 17.97
C PRO A 127 -3.00 13.82 16.91
N HIS A 128 -1.81 14.30 17.25
CA HIS A 128 -1.08 15.28 16.43
C HIS A 128 -0.47 14.66 15.17
N GLY A 129 0.28 13.55 15.34
CA GLY A 129 0.89 12.82 14.25
C GLY A 129 -0.13 12.24 13.29
N GLU A 130 -1.16 11.59 13.83
CA GLU A 130 -2.24 10.99 13.02
C GLU A 130 -3.01 12.04 12.19
N ARG A 131 -3.37 13.18 12.77
CA ARG A 131 -4.05 14.26 12.02
C ARG A 131 -3.18 14.82 10.91
N ALA A 132 -1.89 15.03 11.18
CA ALA A 132 -0.94 15.53 10.19
C ALA A 132 -0.77 14.54 9.03
N LEU A 133 -0.61 13.25 9.32
CA LEU A 133 -0.54 12.21 8.31
C LEU A 133 -1.82 12.13 7.47
N LEU A 134 -3.01 12.18 8.09
CA LEU A 134 -4.29 12.18 7.38
C LEU A 134 -4.48 13.42 6.49
N ALA A 135 -3.86 14.55 6.83
CA ALA A 135 -3.84 15.73 5.96
C ALA A 135 -2.92 15.48 4.74
N LEU A 136 -1.68 15.04 4.99
CA LEU A 136 -0.69 14.76 3.94
C LEU A 136 -1.13 13.67 2.96
N ALA A 137 -1.84 12.63 3.42
CA ALA A 137 -2.34 11.55 2.58
C ALA A 137 -3.26 12.03 1.45
N ARG A 138 -3.98 13.14 1.68
CA ARG A 138 -4.91 13.76 0.74
C ARG A 138 -4.30 14.95 -0.01
N ASP A 139 -3.06 15.31 0.30
CA ASP A 139 -2.44 16.53 -0.19
C ASP A 139 -1.82 16.32 -1.57
N THR A 140 -2.48 16.79 -2.63
CA THR A 140 -1.96 16.68 -4.00
C THR A 140 -0.77 17.61 -4.29
N GLY A 141 -0.35 18.42 -3.32
CA GLY A 141 0.81 19.30 -3.41
C GLY A 141 2.14 18.64 -3.07
N ILE A 142 2.16 17.38 -2.60
CA ILE A 142 3.38 16.61 -2.35
C ILE A 142 3.54 15.46 -3.36
N PRO A 143 4.77 14.99 -3.65
CA PRO A 143 5.01 13.89 -4.58
C PRO A 143 4.24 12.60 -4.21
N GLU A 144 3.82 11.83 -5.22
CA GLU A 144 3.07 10.57 -4.97
C GLU A 144 3.85 9.56 -4.13
N GLY A 145 5.18 9.47 -4.32
CA GLY A 145 6.02 8.61 -3.48
C GLY A 145 5.97 8.97 -1.99
N ASP A 146 5.93 10.25 -1.66
CA ASP A 146 5.76 10.71 -0.27
C ASP A 146 4.35 10.42 0.24
N ARG A 147 3.31 10.58 -0.58
CA ARG A 147 1.93 10.22 -0.21
C ARG A 147 1.77 8.73 0.05
N LEU A 148 2.35 7.89 -0.81
CA LEU A 148 2.39 6.44 -0.63
C LEU A 148 3.02 6.09 0.72
N TRP A 149 4.16 6.71 1.04
CA TRP A 149 4.83 6.50 2.33
C TRP A 149 3.97 6.95 3.52
N VAL A 150 3.29 8.10 3.40
CA VAL A 150 2.33 8.58 4.41
C VAL A 150 1.20 7.56 4.62
N ARG A 151 0.59 7.07 3.54
CA ARG A 151 -0.50 6.09 3.61
C ARG A 151 -0.05 4.77 4.20
N GLU A 152 1.15 4.29 3.87
CA GLU A 152 1.74 3.10 4.49
C GLU A 152 1.88 3.27 6.01
N ARG A 153 2.41 4.42 6.45
CA ARG A 153 2.61 4.71 7.88
C ARG A 153 1.29 4.86 8.63
N LEU A 154 0.28 5.48 8.02
CA LEU A 154 -1.09 5.52 8.54
C LEU A 154 -1.69 4.13 8.66
N PHE A 155 -1.55 3.31 7.62
CA PHE A 155 -2.06 1.94 7.61
C PHE A 155 -1.46 1.13 8.75
N VAL A 156 -0.13 1.14 8.91
CA VAL A 156 0.57 0.45 10.01
C VAL A 156 0.05 0.91 11.36
N SER A 157 -0.10 2.22 11.57
CA SER A 157 -0.55 2.80 12.84
C SER A 157 -1.99 2.43 13.20
N ARG A 158 -2.86 2.30 12.19
CA ARG A 158 -4.30 2.01 12.37
C ARG A 158 -4.62 0.52 12.26
N ARG A 159 -3.67 -0.32 11.85
CA ARG A 159 -3.83 -1.75 11.54
C ARG A 159 -4.48 -2.54 12.67
N ASP A 160 -4.02 -2.34 13.89
CA ASP A 160 -4.56 -3.08 15.05
C ASP A 160 -6.01 -2.68 15.35
N GLY A 161 -6.37 -1.41 15.09
CA GLY A 161 -7.75 -0.93 15.12
C GLY A 161 -8.62 -1.62 14.06
N TYR A 162 -8.14 -1.71 12.82
CA TYR A 162 -8.84 -2.42 11.74
C TYR A 162 -9.07 -3.89 12.09
N ARG A 163 -8.03 -4.58 12.57
CA ARG A 163 -8.10 -5.97 13.02
C ARG A 163 -9.08 -6.18 14.16
N ALA A 164 -9.07 -5.28 15.15
CA ALA A 164 -10.01 -5.34 16.26
C ALA A 164 -11.45 -5.25 15.75
N ARG A 165 -11.72 -4.34 14.81
CA ARG A 165 -13.05 -4.19 14.20
C ARG A 165 -13.42 -5.40 13.34
N GLY A 166 -12.51 -5.95 12.55
CA GLY A 166 -12.76 -7.15 11.72
C GLY A 166 -13.06 -8.43 12.53
N ARG A 167 -12.68 -8.46 13.81
CA ARG A 167 -13.03 -9.54 14.75
C ARG A 167 -14.43 -9.43 15.35
N LEU A 168 -15.06 -8.25 15.33
CA LEU A 168 -16.40 -8.05 15.89
C LEU A 168 -17.42 -8.96 15.20
N ALA A 169 -18.44 -9.41 15.93
CA ALA A 169 -19.54 -10.19 15.36
C ALA A 169 -20.29 -9.39 14.28
N VAL A 170 -20.92 -10.10 13.33
CA VAL A 170 -21.65 -9.53 12.18
C VAL A 170 -23.14 -9.41 12.45
N ASP A 171 -23.53 -9.22 13.71
CA ASP A 171 -24.93 -9.26 14.13
C ASP A 171 -25.71 -8.10 13.50
N GLY A 172 -26.65 -8.41 12.61
CA GLY A 172 -27.47 -7.43 11.90
C GLY A 172 -26.83 -6.82 10.64
N GLU A 173 -25.65 -7.29 10.23
CA GLU A 173 -25.01 -6.84 8.98
C GLU A 173 -25.59 -7.56 7.75
N GLU A 174 -25.68 -6.86 6.61
CA GLU A 174 -26.19 -7.42 5.35
C GLU A 174 -25.05 -8.13 4.59
N PRO A 175 -25.07 -9.47 4.44
CA PRO A 175 -24.02 -10.19 3.74
C PRO A 175 -24.05 -9.90 2.24
N LEU A 176 -22.88 -9.61 1.65
CA LEU A 176 -22.76 -9.36 0.21
C LEU A 176 -22.36 -10.60 -0.58
N LEU A 177 -21.78 -11.61 0.10
CA LEU A 177 -21.40 -12.87 -0.53
C LEU A 177 -22.48 -13.96 -0.36
N PRO A 178 -22.67 -14.84 -1.37
CA PRO A 178 -23.58 -15.98 -1.27
C PRO A 178 -23.27 -16.91 -0.09
N ALA A 179 -24.29 -17.61 0.43
CA ALA A 179 -24.14 -18.51 1.58
C ALA A 179 -23.05 -19.58 1.39
N ALA A 180 -23.02 -20.24 0.23
CA ALA A 180 -22.02 -21.26 -0.10
C ALA A 180 -20.56 -20.76 -0.04
N VAL A 181 -20.36 -19.45 -0.25
CA VAL A 181 -19.03 -18.82 -0.21
C VAL A 181 -18.65 -18.43 1.23
N ARG A 182 -19.63 -17.97 2.01
CA ARG A 182 -19.40 -17.55 3.41
C ARG A 182 -18.96 -18.70 4.31
N GLU A 183 -19.30 -19.93 3.94
CA GLU A 183 -18.94 -21.15 4.66
C GLU A 183 -17.54 -21.68 4.32
N LEU A 184 -16.84 -21.09 3.34
CA LEU A 184 -15.49 -21.50 2.99
C LEU A 184 -14.52 -21.30 4.18
N PRO A 185 -13.66 -22.29 4.49
CA PRO A 185 -12.71 -22.21 5.59
C PRO A 185 -11.46 -21.40 5.20
N THR A 186 -11.63 -20.26 4.52
CA THR A 186 -10.51 -19.39 4.12
C THR A 186 -10.75 -17.93 4.48
N GLY A 187 -9.64 -17.24 4.71
CA GLY A 187 -9.60 -15.79 4.82
C GLY A 187 -9.45 -15.13 3.45
N ILE A 188 -9.79 -13.84 3.35
CA ILE A 188 -9.59 -13.10 2.11
C ILE A 188 -8.08 -13.00 1.82
N GLY A 189 -7.66 -13.55 0.67
CA GLY A 189 -6.25 -13.66 0.24
C GLY A 189 -5.40 -14.65 1.05
N GLY A 190 -6.04 -15.55 1.80
CA GLY A 190 -5.39 -16.68 2.46
C GLY A 190 -5.58 -17.96 1.67
N THR A 191 -4.64 -18.89 1.84
CA THR A 191 -4.69 -20.19 1.17
C THR A 191 -5.77 -21.08 1.77
N LEU A 192 -6.60 -21.68 0.93
CA LEU A 192 -7.56 -22.71 1.34
C LEU A 192 -6.83 -23.94 1.89
N ALA A 193 -7.32 -24.44 3.03
CA ALA A 193 -6.84 -25.69 3.62
C ALA A 193 -7.16 -26.88 2.71
N LEU A 194 -6.23 -27.83 2.62
CA LEU A 194 -6.40 -29.10 1.91
C LEU A 194 -6.77 -30.23 2.89
N PRO A 195 -7.54 -31.25 2.46
CA PRO A 195 -8.20 -31.37 1.16
C PRO A 195 -9.44 -30.46 1.06
N VAL A 196 -9.73 -29.99 -0.14
CA VAL A 196 -10.97 -29.24 -0.41
C VAL A 196 -12.11 -30.23 -0.62
N ASP A 197 -13.25 -30.01 0.05
CA ASP A 197 -14.47 -30.77 -0.22
C ASP A 197 -15.02 -30.41 -1.62
N PRO A 198 -15.09 -31.36 -2.58
CA PRO A 198 -15.51 -31.05 -3.95
C PRO A 198 -16.94 -30.52 -4.06
N VAL A 199 -17.84 -30.92 -3.15
CA VAL A 199 -19.24 -30.45 -3.14
C VAL A 199 -19.29 -28.98 -2.76
N SER A 200 -18.61 -28.61 -1.67
CA SER A 200 -18.49 -27.22 -1.21
C SER A 200 -17.77 -26.34 -2.22
N ALA A 201 -16.67 -26.82 -2.82
CA ALA A 201 -15.94 -26.08 -3.86
C ALA A 201 -16.81 -25.79 -5.09
N ARG A 202 -17.54 -26.80 -5.57
CA ARG A 202 -18.46 -26.64 -6.69
C ARG A 202 -19.54 -25.60 -6.37
N ALA A 203 -20.20 -25.74 -5.22
CA ALA A 203 -21.25 -24.81 -4.80
C ALA A 203 -20.74 -23.37 -4.68
N ALA A 204 -19.52 -23.18 -4.17
CA ALA A 204 -18.88 -21.87 -4.10
C ALA A 204 -18.56 -21.31 -5.49
N LEU A 205 -17.95 -22.10 -6.37
CA LEU A 205 -17.63 -21.66 -7.74
C LEU A 205 -18.88 -21.38 -8.57
N ASP A 206 -19.93 -22.19 -8.45
CA ASP A 206 -21.23 -21.93 -9.10
C ASP A 206 -21.83 -20.60 -8.60
N ALA A 207 -21.73 -20.32 -7.30
CA ALA A 207 -22.28 -19.10 -6.70
C ALA A 207 -21.47 -17.82 -6.99
N LEU A 208 -20.17 -17.95 -7.22
CA LEU A 208 -19.25 -16.84 -7.53
C LEU A 208 -19.20 -16.48 -9.02
N LEU A 209 -19.73 -17.33 -9.90
CA LEU A 209 -19.69 -17.13 -11.33
C LEU A 209 -20.61 -15.95 -11.74
N PRO A 210 -20.08 -14.90 -12.40
CA PRO A 210 -20.91 -13.78 -12.80
C PRO A 210 -21.87 -14.17 -13.95
N PRO A 211 -23.08 -13.57 -14.01
CA PRO A 211 -24.11 -13.91 -14.99
C PRO A 211 -23.79 -13.39 -16.40
N ALA A 212 -22.86 -12.44 -16.53
CA ALA A 212 -22.37 -11.84 -17.77
C ALA A 212 -20.83 -11.77 -17.74
N PRO A 213 -20.14 -11.76 -18.90
CA PRO A 213 -18.71 -11.44 -18.92
C PRO A 213 -18.43 -10.07 -18.31
N LEU A 214 -17.35 -9.96 -17.54
CA LEU A 214 -16.88 -8.71 -16.96
C LEU A 214 -16.29 -7.80 -18.05
N SER A 215 -16.40 -6.48 -17.85
CA SER A 215 -15.80 -5.48 -18.75
C SER A 215 -14.28 -5.51 -18.73
N LEU A 216 -13.71 -5.81 -17.56
CA LEU A 216 -12.29 -6.04 -17.33
C LEU A 216 -12.12 -7.35 -16.54
N PRO A 217 -11.05 -8.11 -16.80
CA PRO A 217 -10.76 -9.29 -16.00
C PRO A 217 -10.57 -8.95 -14.51
N GLU A 218 -11.11 -9.80 -13.64
CA GLU A 218 -10.92 -9.72 -12.18
C GLU A 218 -10.33 -11.04 -11.65
N PRO A 219 -9.41 -10.99 -10.66
CA PRO A 219 -8.79 -9.78 -10.14
C PRO A 219 -7.89 -9.09 -11.20
N PRO A 220 -7.52 -7.81 -11.01
CA PRO A 220 -6.52 -7.19 -11.87
C PRO A 220 -5.22 -7.99 -11.84
N PRO A 221 -4.40 -7.95 -12.90
CA PRO A 221 -3.11 -8.62 -12.92
C PRO A 221 -2.28 -8.33 -11.67
N GLU A 222 -1.51 -9.33 -11.21
CA GLU A 222 -0.62 -9.13 -10.07
C GLU A 222 0.40 -8.03 -10.37
N TRP A 223 0.59 -7.14 -9.40
CA TRP A 223 1.63 -6.12 -9.46
C TRP A 223 2.98 -6.77 -9.13
N THR A 224 3.87 -6.81 -10.12
CA THR A 224 5.17 -7.50 -10.02
C THR A 224 6.33 -6.54 -9.77
N ALA A 225 6.10 -5.23 -9.79
CA ALA A 225 7.16 -4.25 -9.55
C ALA A 225 7.63 -4.25 -8.09
N GLY A 226 8.87 -3.82 -7.92
CA GLY A 226 9.58 -3.79 -6.65
C GLY A 226 9.05 -2.76 -5.65
N TRP A 227 9.76 -2.65 -4.53
CA TRP A 227 9.44 -1.71 -3.44
C TRP A 227 9.69 -0.24 -3.79
N ASP A 228 10.37 0.06 -4.90
CA ASP A 228 10.54 1.41 -5.45
C ASP A 228 9.22 2.00 -5.96
N GLY A 229 8.17 1.18 -6.07
CA GLY A 229 6.81 1.64 -6.31
C GLY A 229 6.56 2.13 -7.73
N LEU A 230 7.54 1.94 -8.62
CA LEU A 230 7.45 2.17 -10.06
C LEU A 230 7.61 0.82 -10.77
N ASP A 231 6.75 0.51 -11.73
CA ASP A 231 6.95 -0.63 -12.61
C ASP A 231 7.89 -0.33 -13.78
N GLU A 232 8.02 -1.28 -14.71
CA GLU A 232 8.80 -1.15 -15.94
C GLU A 232 8.30 -0.04 -16.88
N HIS A 233 7.19 0.62 -16.53
CA HIS A 233 6.58 1.74 -17.26
C HIS A 233 6.57 3.03 -16.43
N ASP A 234 7.33 3.08 -15.34
CA ASP A 234 7.34 4.19 -14.37
C ASP A 234 5.93 4.50 -13.80
N GLU A 235 5.06 3.48 -13.75
CA GLU A 235 3.74 3.62 -13.16
C GLU A 235 3.78 3.41 -11.65
N TYR A 236 3.12 4.28 -10.91
CA TYR A 236 3.02 4.13 -9.46
C TYR A 236 2.21 2.89 -9.07
N ARG A 237 2.59 2.30 -7.94
CA ARG A 237 1.84 1.24 -7.28
C ARG A 237 0.33 1.54 -7.29
N PRO A 238 -0.51 0.66 -7.87
CA PRO A 238 -1.94 0.89 -7.96
C PRO A 238 -2.63 0.97 -6.59
N GLU A 239 -3.52 1.94 -6.42
CA GLU A 239 -4.27 2.17 -5.17
C GLU A 239 -5.03 0.94 -4.67
N TRP A 240 -5.51 0.09 -5.59
CA TRP A 240 -6.25 -1.12 -5.23
C TRP A 240 -5.44 -2.07 -4.35
N LEU A 241 -4.11 -2.04 -4.40
CA LEU A 241 -3.27 -2.84 -3.51
C LEU A 241 -3.39 -2.38 -2.06
N GLU A 242 -3.46 -1.07 -1.82
CA GLU A 242 -3.63 -0.50 -0.48
C GLU A 242 -5.04 -0.77 0.04
N VAL A 243 -6.05 -0.59 -0.81
CA VAL A 243 -7.44 -0.91 -0.46
C VAL A 243 -7.59 -2.40 -0.16
N ARG A 244 -6.91 -3.29 -0.89
CA ARG A 244 -6.88 -4.73 -0.61
C ARG A 244 -6.37 -5.02 0.80
N LEU A 245 -5.32 -4.34 1.24
CA LEU A 245 -4.79 -4.52 2.60
C LEU A 245 -5.83 -4.11 3.66
N LEU A 246 -6.50 -2.97 3.47
CA LEU A 246 -7.57 -2.50 4.35
C LEU A 246 -8.75 -3.47 4.41
N VAL A 247 -9.25 -3.89 3.25
CA VAL A 247 -10.36 -4.85 3.13
C VAL A 247 -10.03 -6.16 3.85
N ARG A 248 -8.80 -6.67 3.72
CA ARG A 248 -8.39 -7.91 4.41
C ARG A 248 -8.36 -7.78 5.93
N GLU A 249 -8.03 -6.62 6.48
CA GLU A 249 -8.01 -6.43 7.93
C GLU A 249 -9.43 -6.19 8.50
N LEU A 250 -10.30 -5.48 7.76
CA LEU A 250 -11.68 -5.22 8.17
C LEU A 250 -12.62 -6.43 7.94
N MET A 251 -12.35 -7.22 6.90
CA MET A 251 -13.15 -8.36 6.50
C MET A 251 -12.23 -9.59 6.32
N PRO A 252 -11.69 -10.14 7.42
CA PRO A 252 -10.68 -11.19 7.33
C PRO A 252 -11.19 -12.50 6.71
N THR A 253 -12.50 -12.76 6.69
CA THR A 253 -13.11 -13.97 6.12
C THR A 253 -14.29 -13.62 5.21
N ALA A 254 -14.67 -14.55 4.33
CA ALA A 254 -15.83 -14.37 3.44
C ALA A 254 -17.13 -14.07 4.21
N GLN A 255 -17.32 -14.64 5.40
CA GLN A 255 -18.45 -14.37 6.28
C GLN A 255 -18.53 -12.89 6.72
N LYS A 256 -17.39 -12.20 6.82
CA LYS A 256 -17.30 -10.79 7.24
C LYS A 256 -17.59 -9.81 6.11
N VAL A 257 -17.77 -10.28 4.88
CA VAL A 257 -18.01 -9.41 3.73
C VAL A 257 -19.48 -8.96 3.72
N SER A 258 -19.71 -7.77 4.26
CA SER A 258 -21.02 -7.15 4.42
C SER A 258 -21.07 -5.72 3.89
N ARG A 259 -22.29 -5.20 3.70
CA ARG A 259 -22.51 -3.83 3.23
C ARG A 259 -21.93 -2.80 4.19
N GLU A 260 -22.10 -3.02 5.49
CA GLU A 260 -21.64 -2.13 6.55
C GLU A 260 -20.12 -2.04 6.61
N ARG A 261 -19.43 -3.17 6.45
CA ARG A 261 -17.96 -3.24 6.44
C ARG A 261 -17.37 -2.67 5.16
N MET A 262 -18.03 -2.85 4.02
CA MET A 262 -17.67 -2.17 2.78
C MET A 262 -17.80 -0.65 2.91
N ALA A 263 -18.89 -0.16 3.51
CA ALA A 263 -19.06 1.28 3.75
C ALA A 263 -18.03 1.82 4.76
N GLU A 264 -17.60 1.00 5.73
CA GLU A 264 -16.49 1.35 6.63
C GLU A 264 -15.16 1.43 5.87
N ALA A 265 -14.85 0.43 5.04
CA ALA A 265 -13.66 0.43 4.20
C ALA A 265 -13.64 1.64 3.25
N GLU A 266 -14.77 1.97 2.62
CA GLU A 266 -14.92 3.13 1.75
C GLU A 266 -14.61 4.44 2.49
N ARG A 267 -15.17 4.64 3.70
CA ARG A 267 -14.86 5.81 4.54
C ARG A 267 -13.37 5.90 4.88
N GLU A 268 -12.74 4.78 5.21
CA GLU A 268 -11.30 4.74 5.50
C GLU A 268 -10.45 5.00 4.25
N CYS A 269 -10.86 4.52 3.06
CA CYS A 269 -10.22 4.87 1.80
C CYS A 269 -10.23 6.39 1.55
N VAL A 270 -11.38 7.04 1.74
CA VAL A 270 -11.49 8.52 1.62
C VAL A 270 -10.56 9.23 2.60
N LEU A 271 -10.45 8.75 3.85
CA LEU A 271 -9.53 9.32 4.84
C LEU A 271 -8.06 9.17 4.43
N LEU A 272 -7.72 8.05 3.79
CA LEU A 272 -6.38 7.77 3.27
C LEU A 272 -6.10 8.46 1.93
N GLY A 273 -7.06 9.20 1.36
CA GLY A 273 -6.90 9.83 0.04
C GLY A 273 -6.89 8.82 -1.12
N LEU A 274 -7.40 7.60 -0.91
CA LEU A 274 -7.58 6.59 -1.94
C LEU A 274 -8.94 6.79 -2.63
N GLY A 275 -9.02 6.45 -3.92
CA GLY A 275 -10.27 6.46 -4.68
C GLY A 275 -11.34 5.59 -4.01
N GLY A 276 -12.36 6.23 -3.45
CA GLY A 276 -13.37 5.54 -2.63
C GLY A 276 -14.66 6.34 -2.45
N GLY A 277 -15.20 6.96 -3.51
CA GLY A 277 -16.36 7.83 -3.29
C GLY A 277 -17.17 8.14 -4.52
N GLU A 278 -17.81 7.12 -5.12
CA GLU A 278 -18.92 7.33 -6.07
C GLU A 278 -20.02 6.24 -5.94
N GLY A 279 -20.10 5.54 -4.80
CA GLY A 279 -21.14 4.54 -4.54
C GLY A 279 -20.94 3.19 -5.25
N GLU A 280 -19.88 3.05 -6.04
CA GLU A 280 -19.51 1.79 -6.71
C GLU A 280 -18.53 0.92 -5.90
N PHE A 281 -18.09 1.39 -4.72
CA PHE A 281 -17.08 0.70 -3.93
C PHE A 281 -17.52 -0.73 -3.55
N ALA A 282 -18.70 -0.89 -2.94
CA ALA A 282 -19.16 -2.20 -2.50
C ALA A 282 -19.36 -3.20 -3.67
N PRO A 283 -20.04 -2.84 -4.79
CA PRO A 283 -20.13 -3.72 -5.96
C PRO A 283 -18.76 -4.12 -6.54
N LEU A 284 -17.87 -3.14 -6.76
CA LEU A 284 -16.53 -3.38 -7.32
C LEU A 284 -15.72 -4.33 -6.43
N TRP A 285 -15.65 -4.02 -5.14
CA TRP A 285 -14.87 -4.80 -4.18
C TRP A 285 -15.49 -6.17 -3.88
N THR A 286 -16.81 -6.31 -3.96
CA THR A 286 -17.46 -7.62 -3.87
C THR A 286 -17.07 -8.50 -5.04
N THR A 287 -17.09 -7.99 -6.28
CA THR A 287 -16.63 -8.72 -7.47
C THR A 287 -15.16 -9.12 -7.33
N ARG A 288 -14.30 -8.20 -6.89
CA ARG A 288 -12.87 -8.47 -6.74
C ARG A 288 -12.57 -9.50 -5.65
N ILE A 289 -13.23 -9.40 -4.50
CA ILE A 289 -13.13 -10.42 -3.44
C ILE A 289 -13.63 -11.77 -3.94
N ALA A 290 -14.75 -11.79 -4.66
CA ALA A 290 -15.28 -13.00 -5.27
C ALA A 290 -14.28 -13.64 -6.24
N ALA A 291 -13.58 -12.83 -7.03
CA ALA A 291 -12.56 -13.30 -7.95
C ALA A 291 -11.38 -13.94 -7.20
N TRP A 292 -10.88 -13.29 -6.14
CA TRP A 292 -9.85 -13.87 -5.29
C TRP A 292 -10.27 -15.17 -4.63
N LEU A 293 -11.50 -15.26 -4.11
CA LEU A 293 -12.00 -16.50 -3.51
C LEU A 293 -12.08 -17.63 -4.55
N ALA A 294 -12.50 -17.33 -5.79
CA ALA A 294 -12.49 -18.31 -6.87
C ALA A 294 -11.06 -18.74 -7.25
N SER A 295 -10.10 -17.80 -7.33
CA SER A 295 -8.68 -18.09 -7.54
C SER A 295 -8.13 -19.05 -6.48
N GLU A 296 -8.42 -18.80 -5.19
CA GLU A 296 -8.00 -19.68 -4.09
C GLU A 296 -8.62 -21.09 -4.19
N VAL A 297 -9.88 -21.19 -4.63
CA VAL A 297 -10.54 -22.50 -4.85
C VAL A 297 -9.86 -23.23 -6.00
N PHE A 298 -9.60 -22.58 -7.13
CA PHE A 298 -8.90 -23.21 -8.26
C PHE A 298 -7.46 -23.60 -7.94
N ASP A 299 -6.73 -22.78 -7.18
CA ASP A 299 -5.39 -23.13 -6.68
C ASP A 299 -5.45 -24.37 -5.79
N ALA A 300 -6.37 -24.41 -4.84
CA ALA A 300 -6.50 -25.54 -3.93
C ALA A 300 -6.94 -26.83 -4.66
N LEU A 301 -7.84 -26.74 -5.64
CA LEU A 301 -8.19 -27.88 -6.51
C LEU A 301 -6.99 -28.33 -7.36
N SER A 302 -6.14 -27.41 -7.84
CA SER A 302 -4.92 -27.74 -8.59
C SER A 302 -3.89 -28.50 -7.75
N ARG A 303 -3.85 -28.24 -6.44
CA ARG A 303 -2.96 -28.90 -5.48
C ARG A 303 -3.54 -30.20 -4.89
N ASP A 304 -4.77 -30.58 -5.24
CA ASP A 304 -5.38 -31.80 -4.73
C ASP A 304 -4.61 -33.05 -5.19
N PRO A 305 -4.19 -33.94 -4.27
CA PRO A 305 -3.43 -35.15 -4.62
C PRO A 305 -4.23 -36.20 -5.40
N HIS A 306 -5.55 -36.03 -5.54
CA HIS A 306 -6.46 -36.94 -6.21
C HIS A 306 -7.23 -36.26 -7.36
N PRO A 307 -6.53 -35.80 -8.41
CA PRO A 307 -7.13 -35.04 -9.50
C PRO A 307 -8.22 -35.81 -10.27
N ALA A 308 -8.22 -37.15 -10.22
CA ALA A 308 -9.28 -37.99 -10.78
C ALA A 308 -10.66 -37.78 -10.11
N ARG A 309 -10.71 -37.19 -8.91
CA ARG A 309 -11.95 -36.79 -8.22
C ARG A 309 -12.48 -35.44 -8.68
N LEU A 310 -11.64 -34.66 -9.38
CA LEU A 310 -12.03 -33.42 -10.03
C LEU A 310 -12.82 -33.81 -11.28
N ALA A 311 -14.13 -33.94 -11.10
CA ALA A 311 -15.04 -34.39 -12.16
C ALA A 311 -15.10 -33.36 -13.31
N PRO A 312 -15.66 -33.74 -14.48
CA PRO A 312 -15.77 -32.86 -15.66
C PRO A 312 -16.32 -31.46 -15.36
N TRP A 313 -17.18 -31.35 -14.34
CA TRP A 313 -17.73 -30.08 -13.86
C TRP A 313 -16.66 -29.03 -13.53
N ALA A 314 -15.48 -29.41 -13.00
CA ALA A 314 -14.44 -28.46 -12.60
C ALA A 314 -13.76 -27.84 -13.82
N MET A 315 -13.56 -28.63 -14.88
CA MET A 315 -13.05 -28.13 -16.17
C MET A 315 -14.09 -27.24 -16.85
N ASP A 316 -15.36 -27.64 -16.84
CA ASP A 316 -16.46 -26.85 -17.39
C ASP A 316 -16.60 -25.50 -16.67
N LEU A 317 -16.46 -25.48 -15.34
CA LEU A 317 -16.45 -24.24 -14.56
C LEU A 317 -15.22 -23.41 -14.85
N ALA A 318 -14.01 -23.97 -14.85
CA ALA A 318 -12.81 -23.22 -15.20
C ALA A 318 -12.92 -22.56 -16.59
N GLY A 319 -13.48 -23.27 -17.58
CA GLY A 319 -13.77 -22.71 -18.91
C GLY A 319 -14.75 -21.53 -18.87
N GLN A 320 -15.81 -21.64 -18.05
CA GLN A 320 -16.75 -20.55 -17.84
C GLN A 320 -16.09 -19.35 -17.16
N TYR A 321 -15.28 -19.55 -16.12
CA TYR A 321 -14.55 -18.48 -15.43
C TYR A 321 -13.63 -17.71 -16.38
N VAL A 322 -12.86 -18.42 -17.21
CA VAL A 322 -12.03 -17.79 -18.26
C VAL A 322 -12.88 -16.98 -19.24
N TRP A 323 -13.99 -17.53 -19.71
CA TRP A 323 -14.87 -16.82 -20.65
C TRP A 323 -15.54 -15.59 -20.02
N ARG A 324 -15.87 -15.65 -18.73
CA ARG A 324 -16.49 -14.54 -17.99
C ARG A 324 -15.49 -13.46 -17.57
N GLY A 325 -14.19 -13.70 -17.70
CA GLY A 325 -13.16 -12.78 -17.21
C GLY A 325 -12.98 -12.82 -15.69
N MET A 326 -13.30 -13.93 -15.03
CA MET A 326 -13.23 -14.08 -13.56
C MET A 326 -12.16 -15.11 -13.21
N ALA A 327 -11.26 -14.81 -12.27
CA ALA A 327 -10.16 -15.68 -11.82
C ALA A 327 -9.39 -16.33 -13.00
N VAL A 328 -9.12 -15.54 -14.04
CA VAL A 328 -8.72 -16.04 -15.36
C VAL A 328 -7.41 -16.82 -15.30
N GLU A 329 -6.42 -16.33 -14.57
CA GLU A 329 -5.09 -16.91 -14.54
C GLU A 329 -5.08 -18.26 -13.80
N GLU A 330 -5.72 -18.35 -12.63
CA GLU A 330 -5.84 -19.60 -11.89
C GLU A 330 -6.73 -20.62 -12.61
N ALA A 331 -7.83 -20.20 -13.22
CA ALA A 331 -8.68 -21.08 -14.01
C ALA A 331 -7.92 -21.64 -15.24
N ARG A 332 -7.10 -20.82 -15.92
CA ARG A 332 -6.22 -21.28 -17.01
C ARG A 332 -5.13 -22.22 -16.51
N ALA A 333 -4.51 -21.92 -15.36
CA ALA A 333 -3.51 -22.78 -14.75
C ALA A 333 -4.11 -24.16 -14.43
N PHE A 334 -5.30 -24.18 -13.84
CA PHE A 334 -6.06 -25.39 -13.55
C PHE A 334 -6.35 -26.22 -14.81
N LEU A 335 -6.86 -25.59 -15.88
CA LEU A 335 -7.14 -26.27 -17.16
C LEU A 335 -5.88 -26.89 -17.78
N ARG A 336 -4.75 -26.18 -17.76
CA ARG A 336 -3.46 -26.69 -18.27
C ARG A 336 -3.01 -27.92 -17.50
N LEU A 337 -3.13 -27.91 -16.18
CA LEU A 337 -2.77 -29.03 -15.33
C LEU A 337 -3.69 -30.24 -15.59
N ALA A 338 -5.01 -30.04 -15.60
CA ALA A 338 -5.99 -31.10 -15.80
C ALA A 338 -5.76 -31.84 -17.13
N LEU A 339 -5.55 -31.12 -18.23
CA LEU A 339 -5.32 -31.72 -19.55
C LEU A 339 -4.06 -32.59 -19.60
N PHE A 340 -3.01 -32.23 -18.87
CA PHE A 340 -1.78 -33.00 -18.77
C PHE A 340 -1.97 -34.31 -17.98
N THR A 341 -2.70 -34.26 -16.87
CA THR A 341 -2.98 -35.42 -16.02
C THR A 341 -3.90 -36.44 -16.70
N PHE A 342 -4.93 -35.99 -17.43
CA PHE A 342 -5.85 -36.88 -18.15
C PHE A 342 -5.18 -37.55 -19.36
N SER A 343 -4.34 -36.84 -20.10
CA SER A 343 -3.59 -37.41 -21.24
C SER A 343 -2.62 -38.52 -20.79
N SER A 344 -2.01 -38.37 -19.61
CA SER A 344 -1.06 -39.34 -19.05
C SER A 344 -1.73 -40.62 -18.51
N SER A 345 -3.02 -40.55 -18.16
CA SER A 345 -3.79 -41.68 -17.62
C SER A 345 -4.46 -42.53 -18.70
N VAL A 346 -4.71 -41.97 -19.89
CA VAL A 346 -5.27 -42.69 -21.05
C VAL A 346 -4.21 -43.49 -21.83
N CYS A 347 -2.92 -43.19 -21.62
CA CYS A 347 -1.80 -43.89 -22.24
C CYS A 347 -1.16 -45.00 -21.37
N ARG A 348 -1.78 -45.36 -20.23
CA ARG A 348 -1.44 -46.54 -19.43
C ARG A 348 -2.63 -47.50 -19.44
#